data_AF-A0A4V2NJS9-F1
#
_entry.id   AF-A0A4V2NJS9-F1
#
_cell.length_a   1.000
_cell.length_b   1.000
_cell.length_c   1.000
_cell.angle_alpha   90.00
_cell.angle_beta   90.00
_cell.angle_gamma   90.00
#
_symmetry.space_group_name_H-M   'P 1'
#
loop_
_entity.id
_entity.type
_entity.pdbx_description
1 polymer ?
#
loop_
_entity_poly.entity_id
_entity_poly.type
_entity_poly.pdbx_seq_one_letter_code
_entity_poly.pdbx_strand_id
1 'polypeptide(L)' 'MGDVVNLRKWRRAKAKEDEGAQAAANRAAFGRTRAQKQRDEAGEAQRRTLLDAARLAPKPEGPEPA' A
#
# COMPACT_ATOMS: atom_id res chain seq x y z
N MET A 1 -48.18 -17.93 6.75
CA MET A 1 -47.52 -16.61 6.88
C MET A 1 -46.06 -16.81 6.53
N GLY A 2 -45.59 -16.27 5.40
CA GLY A 2 -44.19 -16.37 5.00
C GLY A 2 -43.46 -15.08 5.36
N ASP A 3 -42.36 -15.20 6.09
CA ASP A 3 -41.52 -14.04 6.42
C ASP A 3 -40.86 -13.50 5.16
N VAL A 4 -41.27 -12.29 4.75
CA VAL A 4 -40.67 -11.57 3.63
C VAL A 4 -39.34 -10.99 4.11
N VAL A 5 -38.26 -11.73 3.92
CA VAL A 5 -36.91 -11.28 4.25
C VAL A 5 -36.35 -10.39 3.14
N ASN A 6 -35.72 -9.27 3.54
CA ASN A 6 -35.08 -8.37 2.59
C ASN A 6 -33.76 -8.97 2.08
N LEU A 7 -33.81 -9.58 0.91
CA LEU A 7 -32.68 -10.23 0.26
C LEU A 7 -31.48 -9.29 0.01
N ARG A 8 -31.73 -7.98 -0.15
CA ARG A 8 -30.67 -6.99 -0.37
C ARG A 8 -29.85 -6.76 0.90
N LYS A 9 -30.52 -6.65 2.06
CA LYS A 9 -29.84 -6.53 3.36
C LYS A 9 -29.02 -7.78 3.66
N TRP A 10 -29.57 -8.96 3.40
CA TRP A 10 -28.88 -10.22 3.61
C TRP A 10 -27.63 -10.37 2.74
N ARG A 11 -27.75 -10.09 1.43
CA ARG A 11 -26.60 -10.08 0.51
C ARG A 11 -25.51 -9.09 0.94
N ARG A 12 -25.90 -7.91 1.41
CA ARG A 12 -24.95 -6.90 1.90
C ARG A 12 -24.25 -7.34 3.19
N ALA A 13 -24.95 -8.03 4.08
CA ALA A 13 -24.33 -8.61 5.27
C ALA A 13 -23.30 -9.69 4.89
N LYS A 14 -23.66 -10.59 3.96
CA LYS A 14 -22.74 -11.60 3.43
C LYS A 14 -21.50 -11.01 2.77
N ALA A 15 -21.65 -9.99 1.92
CA ALA A 15 -20.51 -9.32 1.31
C ALA A 15 -19.53 -8.75 2.34
N LYS A 16 -20.04 -8.18 3.45
CA LYS A 16 -19.19 -7.68 4.54
C LYS A 16 -18.46 -8.80 5.30
N GLU A 17 -19.12 -9.93 5.52
CA GLU A 17 -18.50 -11.12 6.12
C GLU A 17 -17.35 -11.64 5.24
N ASP A 18 -17.61 -11.76 3.94
CA ASP A 18 -16.64 -12.25 2.95
C ASP A 18 -15.41 -11.32 2.85
N GLU A 19 -15.63 -10.00 2.81
CA GLU A 19 -14.55 -9.00 2.85
C GLU A 19 -13.70 -9.12 4.12
N GLY A 20 -14.33 -9.36 5.28
CA GLY A 20 -13.65 -9.57 6.55
C GLY A 20 -12.80 -10.84 6.56
N ALA A 21 -13.34 -11.95 6.05
CA ALA A 21 -12.62 -13.22 5.92
C ALA A 21 -11.43 -13.10 4.96
N GLN A 22 -11.62 -12.41 3.83
CA GLN A 22 -10.55 -12.18 2.87
C GLN A 22 -9.47 -11.26 3.43
N ALA A 23 -9.83 -10.24 4.21
CA ALA A 23 -8.86 -9.42 4.94
C ALA A 23 -8.06 -10.23 5.96
N ALA A 24 -8.69 -11.16 6.69
CA ALA A 24 -8.00 -12.05 7.62
C ALA A 24 -7.05 -13.01 6.89
N ALA A 25 -7.50 -13.61 5.79
CA ALA A 25 -6.68 -14.47 4.93
C ALA A 25 -5.47 -13.70 4.37
N ASN A 26 -5.66 -12.46 3.91
CA ASN A 26 -4.57 -11.62 3.43
C ASN A 26 -3.56 -11.24 4.54
N ARG A 27 -4.02 -11.00 5.78
CA ARG A 27 -3.13 -10.78 6.92
C ARG A 27 -2.30 -12.03 7.23
N ALA A 28 -2.92 -13.21 7.19
CA ALA A 28 -2.23 -14.47 7.44
C ALA A 28 -1.24 -14.84 6.31
N ALA A 29 -1.65 -14.67 5.05
CA ALA A 29 -0.86 -15.07 3.89
C ALA A 29 0.31 -14.12 3.60
N PHE A 30 0.11 -12.81 3.77
CA PHE A 30 1.08 -11.81 3.34
C PHE A 30 1.75 -11.06 4.50
N GLY A 31 1.25 -11.18 5.74
CA GLY A 31 1.76 -10.49 6.93
C GLY A 31 1.65 -8.95 6.90
N ARG A 32 1.47 -8.37 5.71
CA ARG A 32 1.33 -6.95 5.41
C ARG A 32 0.10 -6.73 4.54
N THR A 33 -0.74 -5.80 4.94
CA THR A 33 -1.92 -5.38 4.18
C THR A 33 -1.52 -4.46 3.02
N ARG A 34 -2.37 -4.34 2.00
CA ARG A 34 -2.17 -3.40 0.88
C ARG A 34 -1.94 -1.96 1.35
N ALA A 35 -2.66 -1.53 2.39
CA ALA A 35 -2.51 -0.20 2.97
C ALA A 35 -1.15 0.00 3.65
N GLN A 36 -0.62 -1.02 4.33
CA GLN A 36 0.72 -0.98 4.91
C GLN A 36 1.79 -0.92 3.81
N LYS A 37 1.65 -1.74 2.76
CA LYS A 37 2.57 -1.71 1.62
C LYS A 37 2.63 -0.33 0.95
N GLN A 38 1.49 0.33 0.77
CA GLN A 38 1.43 1.68 0.18
C GLN A 38 2.10 2.74 1.07
N ARG A 39 1.94 2.63 2.40
CA ARG A 39 2.62 3.53 3.35
C ARG A 39 4.13 3.33 3.32
N ASP A 40 4.57 2.08 3.28
CA ASP A 40 5.99 1.74 3.18
C ASP A 40 6.59 2.25 1.86
N GLU A 41 5.92 2.00 0.73
CA GLU A 41 6.33 2.48 -0.60
C GLU A 41 6.44 4.02 -0.64
N ALA A 42 5.49 4.74 -0.05
CA ALA A 42 5.56 6.20 0.05
C ALA A 42 6.75 6.67 0.92
N GLY A 43 7.01 5.98 2.03
CA GLY A 43 8.15 6.28 2.90
C GLY A 43 9.51 5.98 2.25
N GLU A 44 9.60 4.89 1.47
CA GLU A 44 10.79 4.57 0.67
C GLU A 44 11.00 5.57 -0.47
N ALA A 45 9.92 6.02 -1.13
CA ALA A 45 10.00 7.04 -2.17
C ALA A 45 10.53 8.37 -1.61
N GLN A 46 10.01 8.82 -0.47
CA GLN A 46 10.52 10.01 0.22
C GLN A 46 12.00 9.85 0.61
N ARG A 47 12.37 8.71 1.20
CA ARG A 47 13.77 8.43 1.54
C ARG A 47 14.68 8.45 0.33
N ARG A 48 14.27 7.85 -0.79
CA ARG A 48 15.00 7.94 -2.07
C ARG A 48 15.17 9.38 -2.53
N THR A 49 14.09 10.17 -2.57
CA THR A 49 14.18 11.57 -3.00
C THR A 49 15.11 12.40 -2.12
N LEU A 50 15.11 12.18 -0.81
CA LEU A 50 16.02 12.85 0.13
C LEU A 50 17.47 12.45 -0.11
N LEU A 51 17.73 11.15 -0.31
CA LEU A 51 19.08 10.65 -0.60
C LEU A 51 19.59 11.14 -1.96
N ASP A 52 18.73 11.19 -2.97
CA ASP A 52 19.06 11.72 -4.29
C ASP A 52 19.34 13.23 -4.23
N ALA A 53 18.55 14.00 -3.47
CA ALA A 53 18.81 15.43 -3.26
C ALA A 53 20.08 15.70 -2.44
N ALA A 54 20.41 14.83 -1.49
CA ALA A 54 21.63 14.91 -0.68
C ALA A 54 22.87 14.40 -1.44
N ARG A 55 22.70 13.83 -2.64
CA ARG A 55 23.79 13.29 -3.43
C ARG A 55 24.57 14.44 -4.06
N LEU A 56 25.72 14.79 -3.48
CA LEU A 56 26.73 15.58 -4.19
C LEU A 56 27.27 14.74 -5.35
N ALA A 57 27.01 15.16 -6.58
CA ALA A 57 27.76 14.64 -7.73
C ALA A 57 29.26 14.89 -7.49
N PRO A 58 30.17 13.98 -7.90
CA PRO A 58 31.59 14.30 -7.90
C PRO A 58 31.78 15.58 -8.70
N LYS A 59 32.41 16.57 -8.06
CA LYS A 59 32.72 17.89 -8.64
C LYS A 59 33.29 17.67 -10.05
N PRO A 60 32.71 18.25 -11.12
CA PRO A 60 33.40 18.26 -12.40
C PRO A 60 34.67 19.08 -12.20
N GLU A 61 35.82 18.41 -12.24
CA GLU A 61 37.12 19.05 -12.32
C GLU A 61 37.14 19.86 -13.62
N GLY A 62 36.98 21.17 -13.50
CA GLY A 62 37.32 22.10 -14.57
C GLY A 62 38.77 22.56 -14.45
N PRO A 63 39.27 23.23 -15.48
CA PRO A 63 39.80 22.68 -16.73
C PRO A 63 41.30 22.37 -16.59
N GLU A 64 41.79 21.35 -17.30
CA GLU A 64 43.23 21.05 -17.38
C GLU A 64 43.97 22.20 -18.09
N PRO A 65 45.05 22.74 -17.50
CA PRO A 65 45.92 23.69 -18.18
C PRO A 65 46.92 22.96 -19.09
N ALA A 66 46.88 23.25 -20.38
CA ALA A 66 47.95 22.98 -21.34
C ALA A 66 48.15 24.19 -22.26
#